data_AF-A0A534VQG1-F1
#
_entry.id   AF-A0A534VQG1-F1
#
_cell.length_a   1.000
_cell.length_b   1.000
_cell.length_c   1.000
_cell.angle_alpha   90.00
_cell.angle_beta   90.00
_cell.angle_gamma   90.00
#
_symmetry.space_group_name_H-M   'P 1'
#
loop_
_entity.id
_entity.type
_entity.pdbx_description
1 polymer ?
#
loop_
_entity_poly.entity_id
_entity_poly.type
_entity_poly.pdbx_seq_one_letter_code
_entity_poly.pdbx_strand_id
1 'polypeptide(L)'
;MTQLRARSMVARMANLELIELYPSPWSERLRWALEWKRVPYARRAYQPLAGEEELRHTTGISTVPVLLAEGEVVGDSDAALEWLEAHHPSPALVPEDPRRRAQVRAWEIAATETLAPAGRLVTIGRWKARGMQPLADHFAAKYGWSPAEEARMGRLLGALVADLARAVTSSPYLVGDGFTRADLTVASMLAGLIGIPGDELFALDESMRAMFGVLEEKDPVLGPLRAWRDGIYRRHRGGRVTPAAE
;
A
#
# COMPACT_ATOMS: atom_id res chain seq x y z
N MET A 1 -13.51 -27.11 31.69
CA MET A 1 -12.66 -25.95 31.32
C MET A 1 -11.56 -26.26 30.30
N THR A 2 -11.31 -27.52 29.94
CA THR A 2 -10.22 -27.90 29.01
C THR A 2 -10.64 -27.93 27.52
N GLN A 3 -11.91 -28.19 27.22
CA GLN A 3 -12.42 -28.22 25.83
C GLN A 3 -12.65 -26.84 25.19
N LEU A 4 -12.90 -25.78 25.98
CA LEU A 4 -13.08 -24.42 25.47
C LEU A 4 -11.75 -23.77 25.03
N ARG A 5 -10.63 -24.11 25.71
CA ARG A 5 -9.29 -23.64 25.34
C ARG A 5 -8.73 -24.33 24.09
N ALA A 6 -9.08 -25.60 23.86
CA ALA A 6 -8.75 -26.28 22.60
C ALA A 6 -9.54 -25.72 21.41
N ARG A 7 -10.82 -25.34 21.62
CA ARG A 7 -11.64 -24.63 20.62
C ARG A 7 -11.15 -23.20 20.32
N SER A 8 -10.35 -22.57 21.19
CA SER A 8 -9.80 -21.23 20.98
C SER A 8 -8.35 -21.20 20.48
N MET A 9 -7.58 -22.29 20.63
CA MET A 9 -6.27 -22.45 19.96
C MET A 9 -6.40 -23.00 18.53
N VAL A 10 -7.52 -23.66 18.23
CA VAL A 10 -8.00 -24.00 16.90
C VAL A 10 -9.19 -23.09 16.55
N ALA A 11 -9.14 -21.80 16.92
CA ALA A 11 -9.72 -20.82 16.02
C ALA A 11 -8.98 -21.07 14.70
N ARG A 12 -9.69 -21.63 13.70
CA ARG A 12 -9.17 -22.00 12.38
C ARG A 12 -7.94 -21.16 12.07
N MET A 13 -6.77 -21.78 11.89
CA MET A 13 -5.71 -21.07 11.16
C MET A 13 -6.35 -20.76 9.81
N ALA A 14 -6.90 -19.55 9.68
CA ALA A 14 -7.48 -19.10 8.43
C ALA A 14 -6.36 -19.32 7.43
N ASN A 15 -6.63 -20.16 6.42
CA ASN A 15 -5.65 -20.44 5.40
C ASN A 15 -5.59 -19.19 4.52
N LEU A 16 -4.86 -18.18 5.01
CA LEU A 16 -4.68 -16.90 4.36
C LEU A 16 -3.43 -16.96 3.52
N GLU A 17 -3.57 -16.61 2.25
CA GLU A 17 -2.46 -16.41 1.34
C GLU A 17 -2.59 -15.04 0.68
N LEU A 18 -1.54 -14.24 0.78
CA LEU A 18 -1.43 -12.96 0.12
C LEU A 18 -0.63 -13.12 -1.18
N ILE A 19 -1.30 -12.94 -2.31
CA ILE A 19 -0.64 -12.75 -3.59
C ILE A 19 -0.27 -11.28 -3.73
N GLU A 20 1.02 -10.97 -3.81
CA GLU A 20 1.52 -9.59 -3.75
C GLU A 20 2.70 -9.29 -4.68
N LEU A 21 2.89 -8.00 -4.95
CA LEU A 21 4.08 -7.48 -5.62
C LEU A 21 4.93 -6.71 -4.61
N TYR A 22 6.16 -7.13 -4.37
CA TYR A 22 7.10 -6.34 -3.58
C TYR A 22 7.86 -5.34 -4.48
N PRO A 23 8.00 -4.05 -4.12
CA PRO A 23 7.50 -3.35 -2.92
C PRO A 23 6.22 -2.50 -3.19
N SER A 24 5.24 -3.02 -3.94
CA SER A 24 4.02 -2.28 -4.31
C SER A 24 3.32 -1.67 -3.09
N PRO A 25 2.94 -0.38 -3.12
CA PRO A 25 2.31 0.26 -1.98
C PRO A 25 0.91 -0.28 -1.66
N TRP A 26 0.19 -0.81 -2.66
CA TRP A 26 -1.10 -1.49 -2.45
C TRP A 26 -0.90 -2.83 -1.73
N SER A 27 0.14 -3.57 -2.07
CA SER A 27 0.47 -4.81 -1.36
C SER A 27 0.97 -4.52 0.05
N GLU A 28 1.82 -3.51 0.20
CA GLU A 28 2.40 -3.14 1.49
C GLU A 28 1.34 -2.77 2.53
N ARG A 29 0.31 -1.99 2.16
CA ARG A 29 -0.72 -1.63 3.15
C ARG A 29 -1.50 -2.82 3.70
N LEU A 30 -1.80 -3.81 2.86
CA LEU A 30 -2.50 -5.02 3.30
C LEU A 30 -1.57 -5.92 4.12
N ARG A 31 -0.34 -6.10 3.65
CA ARG A 31 0.71 -6.82 4.36
C ARG A 31 0.97 -6.25 5.75
N TRP A 32 1.10 -4.92 5.84
CA TRP A 32 1.26 -4.20 7.09
C TRP A 32 0.07 -4.45 8.02
N ALA A 33 -1.16 -4.37 7.53
CA ALA A 33 -2.33 -4.62 8.37
C ALA A 33 -2.41 -6.07 8.90
N LEU A 34 -2.08 -7.06 8.07
CA LEU A 34 -2.00 -8.47 8.48
C LEU A 34 -0.98 -8.65 9.61
N GLU A 35 0.22 -8.09 9.45
CA GLU A 35 1.29 -8.17 10.45
C GLU A 35 0.97 -7.38 11.73
N TRP A 36 0.39 -6.17 11.59
CA TRP A 36 -0.09 -5.37 12.72
C TRP A 36 -1.10 -6.14 13.57
N LYS A 37 -2.03 -6.82 12.91
CA LYS A 37 -3.04 -7.65 13.57
C LYS A 37 -2.51 -9.00 14.04
N ARG A 38 -1.24 -9.32 13.75
CA ARG A 38 -0.59 -10.60 14.05
C ARG A 38 -1.35 -11.79 13.47
N VAL A 39 -1.95 -11.61 12.30
CA VAL A 39 -2.66 -12.68 11.59
C VAL A 39 -1.63 -13.46 10.78
N PRO A 40 -1.49 -14.78 10.99
CA PRO A 40 -0.60 -15.61 10.17
C PRO A 40 -1.13 -15.71 8.73
N TYR A 41 -0.24 -15.62 7.75
CA TYR A 41 -0.56 -15.75 6.33
C TYR A 41 0.66 -16.23 5.54
N ALA A 42 0.42 -16.93 4.43
CA ALA A 42 1.43 -17.25 3.44
C ALA A 42 1.58 -16.11 2.42
N ARG A 43 2.74 -16.02 1.77
CA ARG A 43 3.03 -15.00 0.76
C ARG A 43 3.33 -15.67 -0.57
N ARG A 44 2.70 -15.19 -1.63
CA ARG A 44 2.99 -15.59 -3.01
C ARG A 44 3.40 -14.37 -3.82
N ALA A 45 4.60 -14.40 -4.39
CA ALA A 45 5.08 -13.33 -5.23
C ALA A 45 4.34 -13.33 -6.58
N TYR A 46 3.76 -12.19 -6.93
CA TYR A 46 3.25 -11.92 -8.27
C TYR A 46 4.35 -11.28 -9.12
N GLN A 47 4.55 -11.82 -10.32
CA GLN A 47 5.48 -11.29 -11.30
C GLN A 47 4.71 -10.47 -12.36
N PRO A 48 4.96 -9.15 -12.50
CA PRO A 48 4.37 -8.37 -13.57
C PRO A 48 4.68 -8.95 -14.95
N LEU A 49 3.79 -8.74 -15.92
CA LEU A 49 3.85 -9.33 -17.27
C LEU A 49 3.61 -10.85 -17.28
N ALA A 50 4.47 -11.62 -16.61
CA ALA A 50 4.45 -13.08 -16.67
C ALA A 50 3.31 -13.71 -15.85
N GLY A 51 2.99 -13.16 -14.68
CA GLY A 51 2.00 -13.72 -13.75
C GLY A 51 0.56 -13.23 -13.96
N GLU A 52 0.30 -12.37 -14.94
CA GLU A 52 -1.02 -11.75 -15.13
C GLU A 52 -2.11 -12.73 -15.57
N GLU A 53 -1.78 -13.62 -16.49
CA GLU A 53 -2.72 -14.62 -17.00
C GLU A 53 -3.07 -15.65 -15.92
N GLU A 54 -2.04 -16.15 -15.23
CA GLU A 54 -2.22 -17.06 -14.10
C GLU A 54 -3.06 -16.43 -12.98
N LEU A 55 -2.77 -15.18 -12.61
CA LEU A 55 -3.56 -14.46 -11.61
C LEU A 55 -5.03 -14.37 -12.03
N ARG A 56 -5.30 -13.93 -13.26
CA ARG A 56 -6.69 -13.84 -13.78
C ARG A 56 -7.38 -15.19 -13.82
N HIS A 57 -6.70 -16.24 -14.26
CA HIS A 57 -7.26 -17.57 -14.36
C HIS A 57 -7.60 -18.16 -12.97
N THR A 58 -6.73 -17.94 -11.98
CA THR A 58 -6.87 -18.51 -10.63
C THR A 58 -7.78 -17.70 -9.72
N THR A 59 -7.85 -16.38 -9.91
CA THR A 59 -8.55 -15.46 -8.98
C THR A 59 -9.67 -14.65 -9.63
N GLY A 60 -9.74 -14.59 -10.96
CA GLY A 60 -10.62 -13.67 -11.69
C GLY A 60 -10.18 -12.20 -11.64
N ILE A 61 -9.09 -11.88 -10.94
CA ILE A 61 -8.59 -10.51 -10.72
C ILE A 61 -7.30 -10.28 -11.53
N SER A 62 -7.08 -9.04 -11.97
CA SER A 62 -5.96 -8.64 -12.85
C SER A 62 -4.90 -7.76 -12.18
N THR A 63 -5.06 -7.50 -10.89
CA THR A 63 -4.19 -6.64 -10.07
C THR A 63 -3.94 -7.28 -8.70
N VAL A 64 -2.82 -6.92 -8.08
CA VAL A 64 -2.48 -7.31 -6.72
C VAL A 64 -2.53 -6.09 -5.79
N PRO A 65 -2.75 -6.27 -4.47
CA PRO A 65 -2.85 -7.54 -3.75
C PRO A 65 -4.14 -8.33 -4.00
N VAL A 66 -4.06 -9.65 -3.83
CA VAL A 66 -5.22 -10.54 -3.69
C VAL A 66 -5.05 -11.36 -2.42
N LEU A 67 -6.06 -11.36 -1.55
CA LEU A 67 -6.11 -12.18 -0.36
C LEU A 67 -6.98 -13.41 -0.65
N LEU A 68 -6.38 -14.60 -0.63
CA LEU A 68 -7.10 -15.86 -0.61
C LEU A 68 -7.43 -16.18 0.83
N ALA A 69 -8.71 -16.20 1.19
CA ALA A 69 -9.16 -16.32 2.56
C ALA A 69 -10.27 -17.36 2.70
N GLU A 70 -9.95 -18.52 3.27
CA GLU A 70 -10.95 -19.56 3.60
C GLU A 70 -11.85 -20.01 2.43
N GLY A 71 -11.31 -19.99 1.20
CA GLY A 71 -12.05 -20.32 -0.03
C GLY A 71 -12.67 -19.11 -0.72
N GLU A 72 -12.55 -17.91 -0.15
CA GLU A 72 -12.88 -16.64 -0.76
C GLU A 72 -11.66 -16.05 -1.48
N VAL A 73 -11.93 -15.32 -2.55
CA VAL A 73 -10.93 -14.54 -3.28
C VAL A 73 -11.27 -13.07 -3.10
N VAL A 74 -10.45 -12.34 -2.32
CA VAL A 74 -10.66 -10.93 -2.04
C VAL A 74 -9.58 -10.11 -2.73
N GLY A 75 -9.93 -9.59 -3.91
CA GLY A 75 -9.13 -8.59 -4.61
C GLY A 75 -9.37 -7.19 -4.07
N ASP A 76 -8.59 -6.24 -4.57
CA ASP A 76 -8.57 -4.84 -4.12
C ASP A 76 -8.07 -4.67 -2.67
N SER A 77 -7.13 -3.73 -2.47
CA SER A 77 -6.53 -3.55 -1.15
C SER A 77 -7.51 -2.98 -0.11
N ASP A 78 -8.48 -2.17 -0.52
CA ASP A 78 -9.49 -1.61 0.39
C ASP A 78 -10.49 -2.70 0.80
N ALA A 79 -10.98 -3.51 -0.14
CA ALA A 79 -11.87 -4.63 0.17
C ALA A 79 -11.18 -5.69 1.05
N ALA A 80 -9.92 -6.02 0.79
CA ALA A 80 -9.16 -6.94 1.64
C ALA A 80 -8.94 -6.40 3.06
N LEU A 81 -8.73 -5.08 3.22
CA LEU A 81 -8.62 -4.45 4.53
C LEU A 81 -9.96 -4.38 5.27
N GLU A 82 -11.08 -4.19 4.56
CA GLU A 82 -12.42 -4.31 5.14
C GLU A 82 -12.70 -5.73 5.62
N TRP A 83 -12.39 -6.73 4.79
CA TRP A 83 -12.50 -8.14 5.15
C TRP A 83 -11.68 -8.45 6.39
N LEU A 84 -10.42 -7.98 6.44
CA LEU A 84 -9.51 -8.20 7.56
C LEU A 84 -10.02 -7.54 8.85
N GLU A 85 -10.55 -6.31 8.81
CA GLU A 85 -11.14 -5.66 9.99
C GLU A 85 -12.40 -6.40 10.49
N ALA A 86 -13.23 -6.92 9.60
CA ALA A 86 -14.44 -7.64 9.97
C ALA A 86 -14.14 -8.99 10.65
N HIS A 87 -13.15 -9.73 10.14
CA HIS A 87 -12.79 -11.06 10.65
C HIS A 87 -11.78 -11.02 11.81
N HIS A 88 -10.95 -9.97 11.87
CA HIS A 88 -9.92 -9.77 12.88
C HIS A 88 -10.01 -8.35 13.47
N PRO A 89 -11.06 -8.04 14.27
CA PRO A 89 -11.34 -6.67 14.72
C PRO A 89 -10.32 -6.11 15.73
N SER A 90 -9.43 -6.95 16.29
CA SER A 90 -8.43 -6.53 17.27
C SER A 90 -7.02 -6.97 16.87
N PRO A 91 -5.99 -6.11 17.02
CA PRO A 91 -6.07 -4.68 17.29
C PRO A 91 -6.78 -3.90 16.16
N ALA A 92 -7.63 -2.94 16.53
CA ALA A 92 -8.39 -2.15 15.56
C ALA A 92 -7.49 -1.17 14.80
N LEU A 93 -7.65 -1.08 13.46
CA LEU A 93 -7.09 0.02 12.67
C LEU A 93 -8.18 1.04 12.24
N VAL A 94 -9.42 0.81 12.67
CA VAL A 94 -10.55 1.68 12.39
C VAL A 94 -11.20 2.08 13.72
N PRO A 95 -11.34 3.39 14.00
CA PRO A 95 -12.00 3.86 15.23
C PRO A 95 -13.48 3.46 15.29
N GLU A 96 -13.99 3.23 16.51
CA GLU A 96 -15.42 2.97 16.75
C GLU A 96 -16.29 4.21 16.48
N ASP A 97 -15.77 5.41 16.77
CA ASP A 97 -16.47 6.67 16.54
C ASP A 97 -16.83 6.83 15.04
N PRO A 98 -18.11 6.95 14.68
CA PRO A 98 -18.54 6.99 13.28
C PRO A 98 -17.92 8.12 12.47
N ARG A 99 -17.67 9.28 13.10
CA ARG A 99 -17.06 10.43 12.42
C ARG A 99 -15.60 10.16 12.10
N ARG A 100 -14.82 9.67 13.06
CA ARG A 100 -13.42 9.26 12.83
C ARG A 100 -13.33 8.12 11.81
N ARG A 101 -14.25 7.16 11.84
CA ARG A 101 -14.33 6.10 10.82
C ARG A 101 -14.52 6.66 9.41
N ALA A 102 -15.41 7.64 9.24
CA ALA A 102 -15.60 8.32 7.96
C ALA A 102 -14.34 9.09 7.52
N GLN A 103 -13.62 9.72 8.45
CA GLN A 103 -12.35 10.39 8.16
C GLN A 103 -11.26 9.42 7.71
N VAL A 104 -11.16 8.24 8.35
CA VAL A 104 -10.23 7.18 7.92
C VAL A 104 -10.52 6.78 6.48
N ARG A 105 -11.79 6.52 6.16
CA ARG A 105 -12.19 6.14 4.80
C ARG A 105 -11.91 7.25 3.78
N ALA A 106 -12.12 8.52 4.14
CA ALA A 106 -11.81 9.64 3.28
C ALA A 106 -10.32 9.70 2.92
N TRP A 107 -9.44 9.46 3.89
CA TRP A 107 -7.99 9.37 3.65
C TRP A 107 -7.61 8.19 2.79
N GLU A 108 -8.21 7.02 3.00
CA GLU A 108 -7.98 5.84 2.17
C GLU A 108 -8.31 6.14 0.71
N ILE A 109 -9.52 6.66 0.43
CA ILE A 109 -9.97 7.00 -0.93
C ILE A 109 -9.06 8.06 -1.56
N ALA A 110 -8.71 9.13 -0.82
CA ALA A 110 -7.82 10.16 -1.34
C ALA A 110 -6.45 9.58 -1.74
N ALA A 111 -5.94 8.63 -0.95
CA ALA A 111 -4.67 7.98 -1.23
C ALA A 111 -4.74 6.99 -2.39
N THR A 112 -5.74 6.11 -2.43
CA THR A 112 -5.85 5.02 -3.42
C THR A 112 -6.44 5.42 -4.76
N GLU A 113 -7.39 6.34 -4.77
CA GLU A 113 -8.13 6.73 -5.98
C GLU A 113 -7.58 8.01 -6.62
N THR A 114 -6.79 8.80 -5.88
CA THR A 114 -6.26 10.07 -6.39
C THR A 114 -4.74 10.12 -6.34
N LEU A 115 -4.15 10.07 -5.13
CA LEU A 115 -2.73 10.32 -4.93
C LEU A 115 -1.85 9.27 -5.65
N ALA A 116 -2.09 7.98 -5.38
CA ALA A 116 -1.28 6.90 -5.94
C ALA A 116 -1.51 6.69 -7.45
N PRO A 117 -2.74 6.77 -7.99
CA PRO A 117 -2.96 6.71 -9.44
C PRO A 117 -2.30 7.86 -10.19
N ALA A 118 -2.37 9.08 -9.65
CA ALA A 118 -1.69 10.24 -10.24
C ALA A 118 -0.16 10.05 -10.21
N GLY A 119 0.40 9.61 -9.08
CA GLY A 119 1.82 9.26 -8.96
C GLY A 119 2.26 8.21 -9.96
N ARG A 120 1.47 7.13 -10.11
CA ARG A 120 1.72 6.04 -11.06
C ARG A 120 1.83 6.52 -12.50
N LEU A 121 0.97 7.44 -12.95
CA LEU A 121 1.07 7.96 -14.32
C LEU A 121 2.36 8.77 -14.55
N VAL A 122 2.79 9.56 -13.58
CA VAL A 122 4.09 10.27 -13.65
C VAL A 122 5.26 9.27 -13.60
N THR A 123 5.15 8.22 -12.78
CA THR A 123 6.16 7.16 -12.69
C THR A 123 6.32 6.45 -14.04
N ILE A 124 5.21 6.10 -14.71
CA ILE A 124 5.23 5.49 -16.04
C ILE A 124 5.94 6.39 -17.05
N GLY A 125 5.65 7.70 -17.04
CA GLY A 125 6.34 8.69 -17.87
C GLY A 125 7.86 8.67 -17.68
N ARG A 126 8.32 8.64 -16.42
CA ARG A 126 9.74 8.50 -16.08
C ARG A 126 10.35 7.20 -16.58
N TRP A 127 9.66 6.07 -16.41
CA TRP A 127 10.12 4.78 -16.91
C TRP A 127 10.28 4.77 -18.43
N LYS A 128 9.33 5.38 -19.15
CA LYS A 128 9.43 5.54 -20.61
C LYS A 128 10.63 6.40 -21.00
N ALA A 129 10.85 7.53 -20.32
CA ALA A 129 11.98 8.41 -20.57
C ALA A 129 13.34 7.75 -20.29
N ARG A 130 13.38 6.75 -19.41
CA ARG A 130 14.57 5.96 -19.06
C ARG A 130 14.78 4.71 -19.92
N GLY A 131 13.92 4.46 -20.92
CA GLY A 131 14.07 3.31 -21.80
C GLY A 131 13.73 1.96 -21.16
N MET A 132 12.82 1.92 -20.18
CA MET A 132 12.46 0.70 -19.42
C MET A 132 11.42 -0.18 -20.15
N GLN A 133 11.52 -0.32 -21.47
CA GLN A 133 10.66 -1.21 -22.24
C GLN A 133 11.07 -2.70 -22.06
N PRO A 134 10.12 -3.66 -22.10
CA PRO A 134 8.69 -3.49 -22.39
C PRO A 134 7.82 -3.11 -21.18
N LEU A 135 8.40 -3.08 -19.97
CA LEU A 135 7.66 -2.83 -18.72
C LEU A 135 6.87 -1.52 -18.75
N ALA A 136 7.51 -0.43 -19.17
CA ALA A 136 6.89 0.89 -19.23
C ALA A 136 5.71 0.95 -20.21
N ASP A 137 5.81 0.26 -21.35
CA ASP A 137 4.76 0.23 -22.38
C ASP A 137 3.56 -0.60 -21.93
N HIS A 138 3.81 -1.73 -21.28
CA HIS A 138 2.76 -2.54 -20.68
C HIS A 138 1.92 -1.74 -19.68
N PHE A 139 2.57 -1.07 -18.73
CA PHE A 139 1.85 -0.29 -17.73
C PHE A 139 1.21 0.97 -18.31
N ALA A 140 1.80 1.56 -19.34
CA ALA A 140 1.16 2.65 -20.07
C ALA A 140 -0.18 2.20 -20.68
N ALA A 141 -0.20 1.05 -21.35
CA ALA A 141 -1.43 0.48 -21.90
C ALA A 141 -2.43 0.10 -20.80
N LYS A 142 -1.97 -0.57 -19.74
CA LYS A 142 -2.81 -1.05 -18.62
C LYS A 142 -3.52 0.08 -17.87
N TYR A 143 -2.86 1.22 -17.70
CA TYR A 143 -3.37 2.33 -16.88
C TYR A 143 -3.73 3.58 -17.69
N GLY A 144 -3.78 3.49 -19.02
CA GLY A 144 -4.21 4.59 -19.88
C GLY A 144 -3.27 5.80 -19.85
N TRP A 145 -1.96 5.56 -19.76
CA TRP A 145 -0.99 6.65 -19.77
C TRP A 145 -0.94 7.35 -21.14
N SER A 146 -0.84 8.68 -21.10
CA SER A 146 -0.47 9.52 -22.23
C SER A 146 0.31 10.74 -21.70
N PRO A 147 1.09 11.45 -22.54
CA PRO A 147 1.73 12.69 -22.12
C PRO A 147 0.76 13.74 -21.57
N ALA A 148 -0.47 13.77 -22.10
CA ALA A 148 -1.52 14.69 -21.66
C ALA A 148 -2.03 14.34 -20.25
N GLU A 149 -2.31 13.06 -19.99
CA GLU A 149 -2.74 12.60 -18.66
C GLU A 149 -1.62 12.72 -17.63
N GLU A 150 -0.37 12.42 -17.99
CA GLU A 150 0.78 12.66 -17.11
C GLU A 150 0.88 14.15 -16.72
N ALA A 151 0.83 15.06 -17.69
CA ALA A 151 0.91 16.49 -17.40
C ALA A 151 -0.26 16.97 -16.54
N ARG A 152 -1.48 16.44 -16.77
CA ARG A 152 -2.66 16.73 -15.96
C ARG A 152 -2.49 16.25 -14.52
N MET A 153 -2.06 15.01 -14.33
CA MET A 153 -1.84 14.42 -13.00
C MET A 153 -0.67 15.07 -12.27
N GLY A 154 0.41 15.45 -12.96
CA GLY A 154 1.53 16.17 -12.37
C GLY A 154 1.10 17.50 -11.73
N ARG A 155 0.21 18.26 -12.37
CA ARG A 155 -0.37 19.48 -11.77
C ARG A 155 -1.22 19.19 -10.54
N LEU A 156 -2.04 18.14 -10.60
CA LEU A 156 -2.88 17.72 -9.47
C LEU A 156 -2.03 17.30 -8.26
N LEU A 157 -0.95 16.55 -8.49
CA LEU A 157 -0.03 16.12 -7.42
C LEU A 157 0.56 17.30 -6.65
N GLY A 158 0.94 18.39 -7.32
CA GLY A 158 1.48 19.57 -6.65
C GLY A 158 0.53 20.14 -5.59
N ALA A 159 -0.77 20.21 -5.89
CA ALA A 159 -1.79 20.64 -4.93
C ALA A 159 -1.98 19.63 -3.79
N LEU A 160 -2.13 18.35 -4.12
CA LEU A 160 -2.39 17.29 -3.12
C LEU A 160 -1.23 17.11 -2.14
N VAL A 161 0.01 17.22 -2.61
CA VAL A 161 1.22 17.12 -1.79
C VAL A 161 1.28 18.26 -0.78
N ALA A 162 0.92 19.48 -1.16
CA ALA A 162 0.88 20.61 -0.24
C ALA A 162 -0.18 20.44 0.86
N ASP A 163 -1.37 19.96 0.50
CA ASP A 163 -2.43 19.64 1.46
C ASP A 163 -2.01 18.54 2.42
N LEU A 164 -1.43 17.47 1.88
CA LEU A 164 -0.96 16.35 2.68
C LEU A 164 0.18 16.75 3.61
N ALA A 165 1.14 17.57 3.14
CA ALA A 165 2.23 18.06 3.96
C ALA A 165 1.71 18.86 5.17
N ARG A 166 0.71 19.72 4.97
CA ARG A 166 0.04 20.42 6.08
C ARG A 166 -0.61 19.44 7.05
N ALA A 167 -1.33 18.45 6.54
CA ALA A 167 -2.02 17.47 7.38
C ALA A 167 -1.05 16.67 8.26
N VAL A 168 0.08 16.22 7.72
CA VAL A 168 1.06 15.42 8.50
C VAL A 168 1.89 16.23 9.48
N THR A 169 1.98 17.56 9.29
CA THR A 169 2.69 18.45 10.23
C THR A 169 1.84 18.84 11.44
N SER A 170 0.51 18.79 11.33
CA SER A 170 -0.37 19.22 12.41
C SER A 170 -0.57 18.17 13.50
N SER A 171 -0.36 16.89 13.17
CA SER A 171 -0.59 15.77 14.07
C SER A 171 0.33 14.58 13.73
N PRO A 172 0.77 13.78 14.73
CA PRO A 172 1.51 12.55 14.45
C PRO A 172 0.70 11.48 13.71
N TYR A 173 -0.63 11.56 13.74
CA TYR A 173 -1.56 10.66 13.07
C TYR A 173 -2.61 11.43 12.27
N LEU A 174 -3.08 10.86 11.16
CA LEU A 174 -4.03 11.50 10.25
C LEU A 174 -5.46 11.58 10.81
N VAL A 175 -5.84 10.65 11.70
CA VAL A 175 -7.17 10.63 12.32
C VAL A 175 -7.05 10.31 13.80
N GLY A 176 -7.48 11.26 14.63
CA GLY A 176 -7.43 11.11 16.08
C GLY A 176 -6.00 11.00 16.61
N ASP A 177 -5.84 10.12 17.58
CA ASP A 177 -4.73 10.15 18.54
C ASP A 177 -3.80 8.92 18.40
N GLY A 178 -4.12 8.03 17.46
CA GLY A 178 -3.48 6.73 17.30
C GLY A 178 -3.41 6.25 15.85
N PHE A 179 -2.70 5.16 15.64
CA PHE A 179 -2.47 4.57 14.33
C PHE A 179 -3.74 3.94 13.77
N THR A 180 -4.07 4.27 12.52
CA THR A 180 -5.26 3.79 11.82
C THR A 180 -4.92 3.33 10.40
N ARG A 181 -5.93 2.81 9.68
CA ARG A 181 -5.77 2.51 8.25
C ARG A 181 -5.46 3.76 7.43
N ALA A 182 -5.81 4.96 7.87
CA ALA A 182 -5.44 6.19 7.18
C ALA A 182 -3.92 6.33 7.11
N ASP A 183 -3.24 6.14 8.24
CA ASP A 183 -1.80 6.31 8.38
C ASP A 183 -1.02 5.30 7.53
N LEU A 184 -1.31 4.00 7.68
CA LEU A 184 -0.62 2.97 6.90
C LEU A 184 -0.86 3.12 5.40
N THR A 185 -2.06 3.57 5.01
CA THR A 185 -2.43 3.70 3.60
C THR A 185 -1.68 4.85 2.97
N VAL A 186 -1.76 6.04 3.58
CA VAL A 186 -1.05 7.22 3.09
C VAL A 186 0.46 6.99 3.13
N ALA A 187 1.00 6.43 4.21
CA ALA A 187 2.43 6.14 4.32
C ALA A 187 2.92 5.19 3.22
N SER A 188 2.13 4.16 2.89
CA SER A 188 2.45 3.24 1.79
C SER A 188 2.36 3.95 0.44
N MET A 189 1.27 4.65 0.16
CA MET A 189 1.02 5.30 -1.14
C MET A 189 2.01 6.42 -1.48
N LEU A 190 2.68 7.00 -0.47
CA LEU A 190 3.76 7.96 -0.67
C LEU A 190 4.99 7.36 -1.37
N ALA A 191 5.13 6.02 -1.44
CA ALA A 191 6.23 5.34 -2.14
C ALA A 191 6.43 5.85 -3.58
N GLY A 192 5.36 5.94 -4.36
CA GLY A 192 5.43 6.40 -5.75
C GLY A 192 5.86 7.87 -5.87
N LEU A 193 5.56 8.69 -4.86
CA LEU A 193 5.78 10.14 -4.90
C LEU A 193 7.15 10.54 -4.35
N ILE A 194 7.51 10.01 -3.18
CA ILE A 194 8.71 10.39 -2.44
C ILE A 194 9.65 9.20 -2.22
N GLY A 195 9.54 8.14 -3.03
CA GLY A 195 10.41 6.97 -2.99
C GLY A 195 10.09 6.02 -1.84
N ILE A 196 10.72 4.85 -1.84
CA ILE A 196 10.60 3.87 -0.75
C ILE A 196 11.48 4.30 0.44
N PRO A 197 11.07 4.09 1.71
CA PRO A 197 11.91 4.34 2.88
C PRO A 197 13.27 3.62 2.82
N GLY A 198 14.26 4.09 3.59
CA GLY A 198 15.65 3.65 3.52
C GLY A 198 15.88 2.18 3.87
N ASP A 199 17.15 1.76 3.80
CA ASP A 199 17.55 0.36 4.01
C ASP A 199 17.24 -0.17 5.41
N GLU A 200 17.13 0.70 6.40
CA GLU A 200 16.71 0.36 7.75
C GLU A 200 15.25 -0.11 7.82
N LEU A 201 14.41 0.33 6.87
CA LEU A 201 12.99 0.02 6.83
C LEU A 201 12.62 -0.96 5.71
N PHE A 202 13.31 -0.94 4.58
CA PHE A 202 13.02 -1.82 3.43
C PHE A 202 14.28 -2.54 2.95
N ALA A 203 14.15 -3.83 2.65
CA ALA A 203 15.19 -4.60 1.96
C ALA A 203 14.98 -4.47 0.45
N LEU A 204 15.66 -3.52 -0.18
CA LEU A 204 15.46 -3.19 -1.59
C LEU A 204 16.79 -2.75 -2.22
N ASP A 205 17.13 -3.31 -3.37
CA ASP A 205 18.33 -2.90 -4.11
C ASP A 205 18.13 -1.51 -4.77
N GLU A 206 19.25 -0.88 -5.14
CA GLU A 206 19.25 0.48 -5.68
C GLU A 206 18.51 0.58 -7.02
N SER A 207 18.58 -0.46 -7.87
CA SER A 207 17.90 -0.44 -9.18
C SER A 207 16.39 -0.42 -9.01
N MET A 208 15.88 -1.21 -8.06
CA MET A 208 14.48 -1.25 -7.70
C MET A 208 14.03 0.02 -6.97
N ARG A 209 14.86 0.59 -6.08
CA ARG A 209 14.62 1.90 -5.43
C ARG A 209 14.43 3.02 -6.46
N ALA A 210 15.30 3.06 -7.47
CA ALA A 210 15.28 4.09 -8.51
C ALA A 210 13.98 4.09 -9.34
N MET A 211 13.16 3.03 -9.29
CA MET A 211 11.87 2.98 -9.96
C MET A 211 10.77 3.80 -9.26
N PHE A 212 10.98 4.23 -8.02
CA PHE A 212 10.00 4.94 -7.20
C PHE A 212 10.42 6.38 -6.90
N GLY A 213 9.46 7.22 -6.54
CA GLY A 213 9.69 8.64 -6.25
C GLY A 213 9.64 9.50 -7.50
N VAL A 214 8.53 10.22 -7.68
CA VAL A 214 8.33 11.16 -8.81
C VAL A 214 8.55 12.63 -8.45
N LEU A 215 8.75 12.96 -7.18
CA LEU A 215 8.98 14.32 -6.73
C LEU A 215 10.47 14.53 -6.42
N GLU A 216 10.97 15.73 -6.69
CA GLU A 216 12.38 16.06 -6.54
C GLU A 216 12.78 16.19 -5.07
N GLU A 217 13.91 15.60 -4.67
CA GLU A 217 14.38 15.62 -3.27
C GLU A 217 14.59 17.02 -2.69
N LYS A 218 14.87 18.00 -3.55
CA LYS A 218 15.12 19.39 -3.14
C LYS A 218 13.86 20.16 -2.79
N ASP A 219 12.67 19.60 -3.04
CA ASP A 219 11.41 20.26 -2.68
C ASP A 219 11.25 20.29 -1.15
N PRO A 220 11.27 21.48 -0.51
CA PRO A 220 11.20 21.61 0.94
C PRO A 220 9.89 21.07 1.54
N VAL A 221 8.81 20.97 0.75
CA VAL A 221 7.52 20.43 1.19
C VAL A 221 7.62 18.93 1.50
N LEU A 222 8.58 18.22 0.91
CA LEU A 222 8.71 16.77 1.05
C LEU A 222 9.43 16.35 2.33
N GLY A 223 10.23 17.23 2.93
CA GLY A 223 10.96 16.94 4.18
C GLY A 223 10.02 16.46 5.30
N PRO A 224 8.97 17.24 5.63
CA PRO A 224 7.97 16.83 6.61
C PRO A 224 7.24 15.53 6.23
N LEU A 225 6.91 15.33 4.95
CA LEU A 225 6.23 14.11 4.47
C LEU A 225 7.10 12.86 4.66
N ARG A 226 8.38 12.92 4.29
CA ARG A 226 9.35 11.84 4.49
C ARG A 226 9.51 11.54 5.98
N ALA A 227 9.72 12.57 6.79
CA ALA A 227 9.89 12.44 8.23
C ALA A 227 8.66 11.79 8.90
N TRP A 228 7.46 12.22 8.51
CA TRP A 228 6.21 11.63 9.00
C TRP A 228 6.07 10.17 8.55
N ARG A 229 6.21 9.88 7.24
CA ARG A 229 6.10 8.53 6.68
C ARG A 229 7.06 7.56 7.36
N ASP A 230 8.34 7.92 7.43
CA ASP A 230 9.37 7.06 8.01
C ASP A 230 9.16 6.91 9.53
N GLY A 231 8.62 7.94 10.19
CA GLY A 231 8.20 7.87 11.58
C GLY A 231 7.05 6.90 11.81
N ILE A 232 6.05 6.87 10.92
CA ILE A 232 4.93 5.90 10.97
C ILE A 232 5.46 4.47 10.79
N TYR A 233 6.33 4.23 9.80
CA TYR A 233 6.98 2.92 9.62
C TYR A 233 7.77 2.51 10.86
N ARG A 234 8.64 3.37 11.40
CA ARG A 234 9.46 3.06 12.59
C ARG A 234 8.62 2.74 13.82
N ARG A 235 7.50 3.44 14.02
CA ARG A 235 6.62 3.22 15.18
C ARG A 235 5.75 1.97 15.04
N HIS A 236 5.24 1.69 13.83
CA HIS A 236 4.11 0.78 13.67
C HIS A 236 4.34 -0.40 12.72
N ARG A 237 5.44 -0.44 11.97
CA ARG A 237 5.70 -1.56 11.04
C ARG A 237 6.22 -2.82 11.73
N GLY A 238 6.91 -2.66 12.85
CA GLY A 238 7.41 -3.77 13.70
C GLY A 238 8.71 -4.42 13.22
N GLY A 239 9.17 -4.14 12.01
CA GLY A 239 10.42 -4.68 11.46
C GLY A 239 10.74 -4.17 10.07
N ARG A 240 11.90 -4.58 9.54
CA ARG A 240 12.30 -4.31 8.16
C ARG A 240 11.40 -5.10 7.21
N VAL A 241 10.87 -4.42 6.20
CA VAL A 241 10.02 -4.99 5.18
C VAL A 241 10.87 -5.73 4.15
N THR A 242 10.53 -6.97 3.83
CA THR A 242 11.33 -7.84 2.93
C THR A 242 10.50 -8.41 1.76
N PRO A 243 11.14 -8.82 0.66
CA PRO A 243 10.49 -9.66 -0.37
C PRO A 243 9.90 -10.95 0.22
N ALA A 244 9.02 -11.62 -0.53
CA ALA A 244 8.59 -12.97 -0.16
C ALA A 244 9.81 -13.91 -0.23
N ALA A 245 9.85 -14.92 0.64
CA ALA A 245 10.85 -15.97 0.51
C ALA A 245 10.60 -16.73 -0.80
N GLU A 246 11.67 -17.07 -1.51
CA GLU A 246 11.63 -17.96 -2.67
C GLU A 246 11.29 -19.41 -2.28
#